data_AF-A0A502GHF6-F1
#
_entry.id   AF-A0A502GHF6-F1
#
_cell.length_a   1.000
_cell.length_b   1.000
_cell.length_c   1.000
_cell.angle_alpha   90.00
_cell.angle_beta   90.00
_cell.angle_gamma   90.00
#
_symmetry.space_group_name_H-M   'P 1'
#
loop_
_entity.id
_entity.type
_entity.pdbx_description
1 polymer ?
#
loop_
_entity_poly.entity_id
_entity_poly.type
_entity_poly.pdbx_seq_one_letter_code
_entity_poly.pdbx_strand_id
1 'polypeptide(L)'
;MSAIANRVLLAALAAGLSACLAVAARADVVYTFEQTGPTVSAGGLYSQPGPVPNVVTTGSFTLDQSIVRSPYSIRSGNQGGVGMAGLEAISFATTGPGSLLTVNLASFTTLPPPGSGRFYTISLTGIAGSLIPTGTISYNNSESDARLTIEADTDRDGVATVRGTFNTDAGGGCFSSGACSFSGTLTATMVPNGLVPVPVPEPSSAALFGLALLGMGLARRRR
;
A
#
# COMPACT_ATOMS: atom_id res chain seq x y z
N MET A 1 -55.82 -9.79 45.69
CA MET A 1 -55.74 -8.59 44.81
C MET A 1 -54.78 -7.59 45.48
N SER A 2 -53.45 -7.61 45.45
CA SER A 2 -52.35 -8.01 44.55
C SER A 2 -52.17 -7.18 43.27
N ALA A 3 -51.58 -6.00 43.45
CA ALA A 3 -50.81 -5.18 42.48
C ALA A 3 -50.21 -4.06 43.38
N ILE A 4 -48.92 -3.71 43.45
CA ILE A 4 -47.94 -3.39 42.43
C ILE A 4 -46.56 -3.52 43.12
N ALA A 5 -45.96 -4.71 43.07
CA ALA A 5 -44.55 -4.92 43.36
C ALA A 5 -43.85 -5.08 42.01
N ASN A 6 -43.56 -3.97 41.32
CA ASN A 6 -42.93 -4.05 39.99
C ASN A 6 -42.16 -2.78 39.59
N ARG A 7 -41.20 -2.34 40.40
CA ARG A 7 -40.28 -1.24 40.06
C ARG A 7 -38.81 -1.50 40.43
N VAL A 8 -38.37 -2.76 40.42
CA VAL A 8 -36.96 -3.10 40.72
C VAL A 8 -36.26 -3.79 39.53
N LEU A 9 -36.91 -3.91 38.37
CA LEU A 9 -36.38 -4.74 37.28
C LEU A 9 -36.35 -3.99 35.93
N LEU A 10 -35.76 -2.79 35.90
CA LEU A 10 -35.45 -2.08 34.65
C LEU A 10 -34.25 -1.14 34.83
N ALA A 11 -33.10 -1.68 35.23
CA ALA A 11 -31.83 -0.95 35.15
C ALA A 11 -30.62 -1.85 34.86
N ALA A 12 -30.83 -3.14 34.61
CA ALA A 12 -29.75 -4.13 34.41
C ALA A 12 -29.72 -4.73 32.99
N LEU A 13 -30.36 -4.08 32.02
CA LEU A 13 -30.40 -4.55 30.62
C LEU A 13 -30.01 -3.44 29.62
N ALA A 14 -28.98 -2.68 29.94
CA ALA A 14 -28.33 -1.75 29.01
C ALA A 14 -26.80 -1.95 29.00
N ALA A 15 -26.35 -3.17 29.33
CA ALA A 15 -24.92 -3.53 29.39
C ALA A 15 -24.52 -4.60 28.34
N GLY A 16 -25.40 -4.95 27.41
CA GLY A 16 -25.12 -5.95 26.39
C GLY A 16 -25.56 -5.44 25.03
N LEU A 17 -24.68 -5.59 24.03
CA LEU A 17 -24.88 -5.26 22.61
C LEU A 17 -24.45 -3.86 22.15
N SER A 18 -23.34 -3.34 22.67
CA SER A 18 -22.31 -2.84 21.74
C SER A 18 -21.42 -4.03 21.40
N ALA A 19 -21.96 -4.96 20.60
CA ALA A 19 -21.12 -5.84 19.82
C ALA A 19 -20.39 -4.91 18.84
N CYS A 20 -19.20 -4.46 19.24
CA CYS A 20 -18.22 -3.96 18.30
C CYS A 20 -18.14 -5.01 17.20
N LEU A 21 -18.65 -4.68 16.02
CA LEU A 21 -18.27 -5.36 14.79
C LEU A 21 -16.77 -5.16 14.71
N ALA A 22 -16.01 -6.12 15.26
CA ALA A 22 -14.59 -6.21 15.05
C ALA A 22 -14.45 -6.47 13.56
N VAL A 23 -14.27 -5.40 12.78
CA VAL A 23 -13.72 -5.50 11.43
C VAL A 23 -12.45 -6.31 11.62
N ALA A 24 -12.40 -7.50 11.01
CA ALA A 24 -11.22 -8.33 11.05
C ALA A 24 -10.05 -7.45 10.59
N ALA A 25 -9.07 -7.24 11.46
CA ALA A 25 -7.90 -6.45 11.14
C ALA A 25 -7.20 -7.13 9.96
N ARG A 26 -7.30 -6.54 8.76
CA ARG A 26 -6.52 -6.94 7.58
C ARG A 26 -5.11 -6.41 7.76
N ALA A 27 -4.08 -7.22 7.71
CA ALA A 27 -2.72 -6.69 7.64
C ALA A 27 -2.33 -6.50 6.17
N ASP A 28 -1.52 -5.48 5.90
CA ASP A 28 -1.03 -5.17 4.55
C ASP A 28 0.49 -5.30 4.50
N VAL A 29 1.02 -5.62 3.32
CA VAL A 29 2.45 -5.62 3.03
C VAL A 29 2.73 -4.48 2.06
N VAL A 30 3.51 -3.50 2.54
CA VAL A 30 3.92 -2.33 1.75
C VAL A 30 5.29 -2.59 1.18
N TYR A 31 5.38 -2.54 -0.14
CA TYR A 31 6.62 -2.62 -0.89
C TYR A 31 7.01 -1.22 -1.29
N THR A 32 8.22 -0.80 -0.92
CA THR A 32 8.76 0.53 -1.27
C THR A 32 9.97 0.35 -2.15
N PHE A 33 9.99 1.11 -3.25
CA PHE A 33 11.07 1.14 -4.22
C PHE A 33 11.81 2.46 -4.13
N GLU A 34 13.13 2.36 -3.98
CA GLU A 34 14.04 3.51 -4.02
C GLU A 34 15.18 3.27 -5.02
N GLN A 35 15.32 4.18 -5.98
CA GLN A 35 16.44 4.16 -6.92
C GLN A 35 17.77 4.30 -6.18
N THR A 36 18.73 3.45 -6.54
CA THR A 36 20.10 3.47 -6.03
C THR A 36 21.05 3.82 -7.17
N GLY A 37 21.72 4.97 -7.03
CA GLY A 37 22.62 5.49 -8.05
C GLY A 37 21.92 6.30 -9.15
N PRO A 38 22.71 6.84 -10.11
CA PRO A 38 22.15 7.60 -11.22
C PRO A 38 21.44 6.67 -12.20
N THR A 39 20.45 7.21 -12.91
CA THR A 39 20.01 6.59 -14.16
C THR A 39 21.17 6.60 -15.14
N VAL A 40 21.39 5.49 -15.84
CA VAL A 40 22.47 5.32 -16.81
C VAL A 40 21.86 5.18 -18.18
N SER A 41 22.28 6.02 -19.12
CA SER A 41 22.06 5.84 -20.54
C SER A 41 23.05 4.81 -21.08
N ALA A 42 22.59 3.80 -21.83
CA ALA A 42 23.47 2.81 -22.44
C ALA A 42 24.13 3.27 -23.75
N GLY A 43 23.98 4.56 -24.10
CA GLY A 43 24.52 5.16 -25.31
C GLY A 43 23.97 4.60 -26.62
N GLY A 44 24.15 5.36 -27.70
CA GLY A 44 23.83 4.90 -29.04
C GLY A 44 24.09 5.97 -30.08
N LEU A 45 23.33 6.00 -31.17
CA LEU A 45 23.76 6.63 -32.44
C LEU A 45 24.34 8.05 -32.30
N TYR A 46 23.83 8.87 -31.37
CA TYR A 46 24.29 10.24 -31.16
C TYR A 46 24.71 10.57 -29.72
N SER A 47 24.83 9.59 -28.82
CA SER A 47 25.19 9.85 -27.42
C SER A 47 26.03 8.73 -26.80
N GLN A 48 27.04 9.11 -26.02
CA GLN A 48 27.86 8.15 -25.28
C GLN A 48 27.07 7.59 -24.08
N PRO A 49 27.33 6.33 -23.69
CA PRO A 49 26.81 5.79 -22.44
C PRO A 49 27.28 6.62 -21.25
N GLY A 50 26.41 6.82 -20.26
CA GLY A 50 26.80 7.57 -19.06
C GLY A 50 25.65 7.95 -18.13
N PRO A 51 25.97 8.54 -16.96
CA PRO A 51 24.99 8.97 -15.98
C PRO A 51 24.10 10.08 -16.54
N VAL A 52 22.80 9.96 -16.33
CA VAL A 52 21.81 11.00 -16.63
C VAL A 52 21.43 11.69 -15.32
N PRO A 53 21.79 12.98 -15.12
CA PRO A 53 21.48 13.69 -13.89
C PRO A 53 19.96 13.97 -13.79
N ASN A 54 19.49 14.13 -12.55
CA ASN A 54 18.12 14.56 -12.22
C ASN A 54 16.99 13.62 -12.67
N VAL A 55 17.30 12.37 -13.03
CA VAL A 55 16.29 11.32 -13.22
C VAL A 55 16.23 10.44 -11.99
N VAL A 56 15.10 10.47 -11.30
CA VAL A 56 14.87 9.72 -10.07
C VAL A 56 13.51 9.06 -10.15
N THR A 57 13.51 7.74 -9.99
CA THR A 57 12.30 6.92 -9.95
C THR A 57 12.09 6.41 -8.53
N THR A 58 10.87 6.55 -8.01
CA THR A 58 10.46 6.03 -6.70
C THR A 58 9.05 5.47 -6.81
N GLY A 59 8.67 4.62 -5.86
CA GLY A 59 7.31 4.11 -5.84
C GLY A 59 7.03 3.22 -4.66
N SER A 60 5.77 2.85 -4.54
CA SER A 60 5.30 1.88 -3.56
C SER A 60 4.10 1.12 -4.09
N PHE A 61 3.92 -0.11 -3.65
CA PHE A 61 2.66 -0.84 -3.82
C PHE A 61 2.33 -1.63 -2.58
N THR A 62 1.05 -1.82 -2.34
CA THR A 62 0.53 -2.47 -1.14
C THR A 62 -0.26 -3.69 -1.53
N LEU A 63 0.10 -4.83 -0.95
CA LEU A 63 -0.62 -6.08 -1.12
C LEU A 63 -1.32 -6.48 0.18
N ASP A 64 -2.50 -7.06 0.07
CA ASP A 64 -3.18 -7.71 1.19
C ASP A 64 -2.32 -8.87 1.71
N GLN A 65 -2.03 -8.91 3.01
CA GLN A 65 -1.22 -9.98 3.59
C GLN A 65 -1.85 -11.37 3.37
N SER A 66 -3.17 -11.46 3.21
CA SER A 66 -3.86 -12.73 2.96
C SER A 66 -3.39 -13.41 1.66
N ILE A 67 -3.07 -12.62 0.62
CA ILE A 67 -2.54 -13.16 -0.64
C ILE A 67 -1.04 -13.44 -0.56
N VAL A 68 -0.28 -12.67 0.22
CA VAL A 68 1.18 -12.84 0.34
C VAL A 68 1.56 -14.12 1.09
N ARG A 69 0.67 -14.67 1.92
CA ARG A 69 0.89 -15.93 2.66
C ARG A 69 0.86 -17.19 1.79
N SER A 70 0.38 -17.10 0.56
CA SER A 70 0.27 -18.22 -0.39
C SER A 70 0.87 -17.82 -1.74
N PRO A 71 1.13 -18.76 -2.66
CA PRO A 71 1.51 -18.38 -4.01
C PRO A 71 0.40 -17.54 -4.65
N TYR A 72 0.76 -16.43 -5.29
CA TYR A 72 -0.19 -15.52 -5.92
C TYR A 72 0.31 -15.03 -7.27
N SER A 73 -0.61 -14.64 -8.14
CA SER A 73 -0.33 -13.99 -9.42
C SER A 73 -1.31 -12.85 -9.62
N ILE A 74 -0.80 -11.62 -9.59
CA ILE A 74 -1.54 -10.40 -9.88
C ILE A 74 -1.23 -10.01 -11.32
N ARG A 75 -2.27 -9.83 -12.13
CA ARG A 75 -2.13 -9.40 -13.53
C ARG A 75 -3.18 -8.37 -13.87
N SER A 76 -2.74 -7.23 -14.41
CA SER A 76 -3.61 -6.29 -15.10
C SER A 76 -2.95 -5.83 -16.40
N GLY A 77 -3.79 -5.59 -17.41
CA GLY A 77 -3.38 -5.08 -18.70
C GLY A 77 -4.53 -4.39 -19.44
N ASN A 78 -4.15 -3.56 -20.40
CA ASN A 78 -5.00 -2.71 -21.23
C ASN A 78 -6.19 -3.36 -21.95
N GLN A 79 -6.32 -4.69 -21.96
CA GLN A 79 -7.42 -5.39 -22.63
C GLN A 79 -8.48 -5.91 -21.65
N GLY A 80 -8.64 -5.26 -20.50
CA GLY A 80 -9.60 -5.69 -19.48
C GLY A 80 -9.03 -6.74 -18.54
N GLY A 81 -7.83 -6.49 -18.00
CA GLY A 81 -7.17 -7.36 -17.04
C GLY A 81 -8.05 -7.70 -15.84
N VAL A 82 -8.51 -8.95 -15.79
CA VAL A 82 -9.11 -9.59 -14.61
C VAL A 82 -7.96 -10.01 -13.68
N GLY A 83 -7.97 -9.57 -12.42
CA GLY A 83 -7.08 -10.12 -11.39
C GLY A 83 -6.12 -9.13 -10.69
N MET A 84 -6.63 -8.00 -10.20
CA MET A 84 -5.94 -7.16 -9.20
C MET A 84 -6.37 -7.45 -7.76
N ALA A 85 -7.02 -8.60 -7.53
CA ALA A 85 -7.43 -8.98 -6.19
C ALA A 85 -6.21 -9.05 -5.25
N GLY A 86 -6.29 -8.32 -4.14
CA GLY A 86 -5.22 -8.20 -3.17
C GLY A 86 -4.14 -7.15 -3.50
N LEU A 87 -4.23 -6.40 -4.61
CA LEU A 87 -3.50 -5.15 -4.78
C LEU A 87 -4.34 -4.00 -4.23
N GLU A 88 -3.96 -3.47 -3.07
CA GLU A 88 -4.71 -2.44 -2.35
C GLU A 88 -4.33 -1.03 -2.80
N ALA A 89 -3.05 -0.82 -3.10
CA ALA A 89 -2.55 0.47 -3.59
C ALA A 89 -1.31 0.30 -4.48
N ILE A 90 -1.12 1.24 -5.38
CA ILE A 90 0.14 1.41 -6.12
C ILE A 90 0.34 2.90 -6.40
N SER A 91 1.58 3.35 -6.25
CA SER A 91 2.04 4.69 -6.56
C SER A 91 3.43 4.59 -7.17
N PHE A 92 3.67 5.30 -8.25
CA PHE A 92 4.97 5.33 -8.91
C PHE A 92 5.21 6.71 -9.47
N ALA A 93 6.39 7.27 -9.24
CA ALA A 93 6.75 8.58 -9.70
C ALA A 93 8.17 8.60 -10.28
N THR A 94 8.31 9.27 -11.41
CA THR A 94 9.63 9.55 -11.99
C THR A 94 9.76 11.03 -12.24
N THR A 95 10.73 11.67 -11.58
CA THR A 95 11.16 13.03 -11.88
C THR A 95 12.29 12.98 -12.91
N GLY A 96 12.30 13.91 -13.85
CA GLY A 96 13.33 14.02 -14.88
C GLY A 96 13.37 15.42 -15.49
N PRO A 97 14.27 15.69 -16.45
CA PRO A 97 14.30 16.95 -17.20
C PRO A 97 13.06 17.16 -18.10
N GLY A 98 12.27 16.10 -18.33
CA GLY A 98 10.96 16.19 -18.97
C GLY A 98 9.83 16.40 -17.96
N SER A 99 8.62 15.97 -18.31
CA SER A 99 7.46 16.02 -17.41
C SER A 99 7.59 15.04 -16.25
N LEU A 100 7.15 15.44 -15.05
CA LEU A 100 6.93 14.53 -13.93
C LEU A 100 5.96 13.44 -14.35
N LEU A 101 6.40 12.19 -14.19
CA LEU A 101 5.54 11.03 -14.28
C LEU A 101 4.97 10.73 -12.91
N THR A 102 3.65 10.61 -12.79
CA THR A 102 3.00 10.11 -11.57
C THR A 102 1.88 9.17 -11.96
N VAL A 103 1.90 8.00 -11.33
CA VAL A 103 1.01 6.87 -11.62
C VAL A 103 0.43 6.40 -10.30
N ASN A 104 -0.85 6.04 -10.33
CA ASN A 104 -1.50 5.45 -9.18
C ASN A 104 -2.38 4.27 -9.60
N LEU A 105 -3.07 3.66 -8.64
CA LEU A 105 -3.97 2.53 -8.89
C LEU A 105 -5.02 2.82 -9.98
N ALA A 106 -5.54 4.04 -10.06
CA ALA A 106 -6.55 4.41 -11.06
C ALA A 106 -5.99 4.32 -12.50
N SER A 107 -4.68 4.52 -12.68
CA SER A 107 -4.03 4.35 -13.99
C SER A 107 -4.09 2.89 -14.49
N PHE A 108 -4.13 1.91 -13.58
CA PHE A 108 -4.18 0.49 -13.93
C PHE A 108 -5.60 -0.08 -14.03
N THR A 109 -6.60 0.63 -13.51
CA THR A 109 -8.02 0.25 -13.60
C THR A 109 -8.76 0.95 -14.73
N THR A 110 -8.23 2.07 -15.23
CA THR A 110 -8.88 2.86 -16.28
C THR A 110 -8.36 2.43 -17.64
N LEU A 111 -9.26 1.99 -18.53
CA LEU A 111 -8.88 1.66 -19.90
C LEU A 111 -8.41 2.93 -20.63
N PRO A 112 -7.21 2.92 -21.24
CA PRO A 112 -6.78 4.04 -22.05
C PRO A 112 -7.67 4.19 -23.30
N PRO A 113 -7.81 5.42 -23.84
CA PRO A 113 -8.54 5.63 -25.08
C PRO A 113 -7.97 4.75 -26.21
N PRO A 114 -8.82 4.12 -27.05
CA PRO A 114 -8.35 3.33 -28.18
C PRO A 114 -7.40 4.12 -29.07
N GLY A 115 -6.28 3.51 -29.47
CA GLY A 115 -5.31 4.14 -30.37
C GLY A 115 -4.43 5.24 -29.74
N SER A 116 -4.53 5.48 -28.43
CA SER A 116 -3.73 6.52 -27.75
C SER A 116 -2.24 6.19 -27.59
N GLY A 117 -1.81 4.96 -27.90
CA GLY A 117 -0.45 4.50 -27.67
C GLY A 117 -0.10 4.26 -26.19
N ARG A 118 -1.02 4.55 -25.27
CA ARG A 118 -0.83 4.41 -23.82
C ARG A 118 -0.96 2.97 -23.37
N PHE A 119 -0.09 2.51 -22.48
CA PHE A 119 -0.22 1.19 -21.88
C PHE A 119 0.20 1.10 -20.42
N TYR A 120 -0.62 0.40 -19.64
CA TYR A 120 -0.39 0.15 -18.22
C TYR A 120 -0.49 -1.34 -17.95
N THR A 121 0.57 -1.91 -17.40
CA THR A 121 0.62 -3.34 -17.09
C THR A 121 1.26 -3.56 -15.75
N ILE A 122 0.67 -4.48 -14.99
CA ILE A 122 1.27 -5.03 -13.78
C ILE A 122 1.19 -6.54 -13.89
N SER A 123 2.30 -7.20 -13.62
CA SER A 123 2.41 -8.65 -13.56
C SER A 123 3.34 -8.98 -12.40
N LEU A 124 2.76 -9.32 -11.24
CA LEU A 124 3.51 -9.72 -10.05
C LEU A 124 3.17 -11.16 -9.69
N THR A 125 4.18 -11.95 -9.37
CA THR A 125 4.04 -13.33 -8.93
C THR A 125 4.82 -13.53 -7.65
N GLY A 126 4.12 -13.94 -6.59
CA GLY A 126 4.74 -14.33 -5.33
C GLY A 126 4.77 -15.85 -5.19
N ILE A 127 5.86 -16.36 -4.62
CA ILE A 127 5.96 -17.76 -4.21
C ILE A 127 5.75 -17.86 -2.69
N ALA A 128 5.24 -18.98 -2.20
CA ALA A 128 5.09 -19.20 -0.77
C ALA A 128 6.46 -19.10 -0.07
N GLY A 129 6.53 -18.30 0.99
CA GLY A 129 7.75 -18.11 1.78
C GLY A 129 8.70 -17.04 1.26
N SER A 130 8.46 -16.45 0.07
CA SER A 130 9.14 -15.23 -0.36
C SER A 130 8.36 -14.00 0.11
N LEU A 131 9.06 -13.03 0.70
CA LEU A 131 8.43 -11.74 1.01
C LEU A 131 8.35 -10.87 -0.25
N ILE A 132 9.34 -10.94 -1.14
CA ILE A 132 9.39 -10.11 -2.33
C ILE A 132 8.75 -10.84 -3.53
N PRO A 133 7.81 -10.20 -4.26
CA PRO A 133 7.30 -10.72 -5.51
C PRO A 133 8.35 -10.66 -6.62
N THR A 134 8.12 -11.43 -7.67
CA THR A 134 8.84 -11.33 -8.93
C THR A 134 7.92 -10.74 -9.99
N GLY A 135 8.45 -9.97 -10.94
CA GLY A 135 7.63 -9.54 -12.07
C GLY A 135 7.95 -8.17 -12.63
N THR A 136 6.93 -7.52 -13.18
CA THR A 136 7.08 -6.26 -13.91
C THR A 136 5.90 -5.33 -13.67
N ILE A 137 6.22 -4.05 -13.49
CA ILE A 137 5.26 -2.93 -13.51
C ILE A 137 5.70 -2.03 -14.66
N SER A 138 4.83 -1.82 -15.65
CA SER A 138 5.11 -0.94 -16.79
C SER A 138 4.02 0.11 -16.95
N TYR A 139 4.44 1.31 -17.30
CA TYR A 139 3.59 2.45 -17.55
C TYR A 139 4.06 3.17 -18.80
N ASN A 140 3.12 3.53 -19.65
CA ASN A 140 3.36 4.38 -20.81
C ASN A 140 2.15 5.29 -21.04
N ASN A 141 2.40 6.60 -21.14
CA ASN A 141 1.36 7.60 -21.42
C ASN A 141 1.51 8.27 -22.78
N SER A 142 2.11 7.58 -23.75
CA SER A 142 2.50 8.05 -25.08
C SER A 142 3.60 9.10 -25.15
N GLU A 143 3.99 9.73 -24.04
CA GLU A 143 5.08 10.72 -23.97
C GLU A 143 6.25 10.22 -23.11
N SER A 144 5.98 9.26 -22.22
CA SER A 144 6.97 8.68 -21.31
C SER A 144 6.64 7.21 -21.08
N ASP A 145 7.69 6.42 -20.90
CA ASP A 145 7.64 4.99 -20.62
C ASP A 145 8.50 4.72 -19.38
N ALA A 146 7.92 4.05 -18.39
CA ALA A 146 8.63 3.61 -17.21
C ALA A 146 8.33 2.14 -16.97
N ARG A 147 9.38 1.34 -16.84
CA ARG A 147 9.27 -0.08 -16.54
C ARG A 147 10.15 -0.43 -15.37
N LEU A 148 9.56 -1.03 -14.34
CA LEU A 148 10.24 -1.64 -13.22
C LEU A 148 10.17 -3.15 -13.35
N THR A 149 11.30 -3.82 -13.24
CA THR A 149 11.44 -5.27 -13.19
C THR A 149 11.95 -5.67 -11.82
N ILE A 150 11.19 -6.52 -11.14
CA ILE A 150 11.52 -7.08 -9.84
C ILE A 150 12.03 -8.48 -10.10
N GLU A 151 13.34 -8.67 -9.88
CA GLU A 151 13.99 -9.97 -10.07
C GLU A 151 13.57 -10.93 -8.95
N ALA A 152 13.85 -12.22 -9.16
CA ALA A 152 13.50 -13.23 -8.17
C ALA A 152 14.24 -12.98 -6.85
N ASP A 153 13.48 -13.00 -5.75
CA ASP A 153 14.05 -12.88 -4.42
C ASP A 153 14.92 -14.11 -4.15
N THR A 154 16.24 -13.90 -4.12
CA THR A 154 17.16 -14.93 -3.64
C THR A 154 17.52 -14.74 -2.17
N ASP A 155 17.11 -13.62 -1.56
CA ASP A 155 17.51 -13.24 -0.20
C ASP A 155 16.35 -13.35 0.80
N ARG A 156 16.65 -13.66 2.06
CA ARG A 156 15.64 -13.85 3.12
C ARG A 156 15.35 -12.57 3.91
N ASP A 157 16.06 -11.49 3.61
CA ASP A 157 16.08 -10.28 4.45
C ASP A 157 14.97 -9.28 4.07
N GLY A 158 14.12 -9.60 3.09
CA GLY A 158 13.00 -8.74 2.68
C GLY A 158 13.43 -7.49 1.90
N VAL A 159 14.64 -7.54 1.33
CA VAL A 159 15.18 -6.51 0.43
C VAL A 159 15.66 -7.19 -0.85
N ALA A 160 15.19 -6.73 -2.01
CA ALA A 160 15.65 -7.22 -3.30
C ALA A 160 16.23 -6.09 -4.16
N THR A 161 17.17 -6.45 -5.03
CA THR A 161 17.59 -5.55 -6.10
C THR A 161 16.51 -5.50 -7.18
N VAL A 162 16.25 -4.31 -7.67
CA VAL A 162 15.33 -4.10 -8.79
C VAL A 162 16.02 -3.33 -9.89
N ARG A 163 15.59 -3.60 -11.11
CA ARG A 163 16.10 -2.94 -12.31
C ARG A 163 14.94 -2.34 -13.06
N GLY A 164 15.14 -1.16 -13.62
CA GLY A 164 14.13 -0.55 -14.44
C GLY A 164 14.72 0.24 -15.58
N THR A 165 13.82 0.73 -16.42
CA THR A 165 14.12 1.62 -17.54
C THR A 165 13.11 2.75 -17.53
N PHE A 166 13.56 3.97 -17.80
CA PHE A 166 12.71 5.14 -17.92
C PHE A 166 13.05 5.93 -19.19
N ASN A 167 12.05 6.24 -20.02
CA ASN A 167 12.20 6.95 -21.28
C ASN A 167 11.18 8.09 -21.38
N THR A 168 11.55 9.22 -21.99
CA THR A 168 10.63 10.34 -22.22
C THR A 168 10.89 11.04 -23.56
N ASP A 169 9.82 11.35 -24.29
CA ASP A 169 9.85 12.10 -25.55
C ASP A 169 10.09 13.61 -25.32
N ALA A 170 9.85 14.11 -24.11
CA ALA A 170 9.96 15.53 -23.75
C ALA A 170 11.38 15.96 -23.30
N GLY A 171 12.42 15.53 -24.04
CA GLY A 171 13.80 15.98 -23.83
C GLY A 171 14.71 15.03 -23.04
N GLY A 172 14.34 13.77 -22.91
CA GLY A 172 15.17 12.71 -22.33
C GLY A 172 14.96 11.38 -23.07
N GLY A 173 15.03 11.42 -24.39
CA GLY A 173 14.75 10.25 -25.22
C GLY A 173 15.87 9.22 -25.18
N CYS A 174 15.54 7.99 -24.78
CA CYS A 174 16.40 6.81 -24.90
C CYS A 174 16.52 6.30 -26.35
N PHE A 175 15.89 6.99 -27.32
CA PHE A 175 15.89 6.66 -28.75
C PHE A 175 17.28 6.70 -29.37
N SER A 176 18.11 7.57 -28.82
CA SER A 176 19.56 7.60 -28.97
C SER A 176 20.27 6.31 -28.61
N SER A 177 19.91 5.74 -27.46
CA SER A 177 20.92 5.57 -26.42
C SER A 177 20.85 4.28 -25.59
N GLY A 178 20.32 3.19 -26.15
CA GLY A 178 20.63 1.82 -25.72
C GLY A 178 20.10 1.34 -24.35
N ALA A 179 19.72 2.23 -23.42
CA ALA A 179 18.79 2.04 -22.28
C ALA A 179 19.08 3.10 -21.20
N CYS A 180 18.08 3.89 -20.82
CA CYS A 180 18.09 4.74 -19.64
C CYS A 180 17.70 3.89 -18.41
N SER A 181 18.60 2.99 -18.04
CA SER A 181 18.41 2.02 -16.97
C SER A 181 18.63 2.64 -15.60
N PHE A 182 17.93 2.13 -14.60
CA PHE A 182 18.23 2.43 -13.21
C PHE A 182 18.21 1.13 -12.40
N SER A 183 18.99 1.10 -11.33
CA SER A 183 18.90 0.09 -10.29
C SER A 183 18.28 0.71 -9.06
N GLY A 184 17.71 -0.12 -8.20
CA GLY A 184 17.34 0.31 -6.88
C GLY A 184 17.12 -0.86 -5.94
N THR A 185 16.54 -0.53 -4.80
CA THR A 185 16.16 -1.49 -3.77
C THR A 185 14.67 -1.50 -3.62
N LEU A 186 14.11 -2.70 -3.43
CA LEU A 186 12.73 -2.90 -3.05
C LEU A 186 12.72 -3.48 -1.64
N THR A 187 12.04 -2.80 -0.72
CA THR A 187 11.91 -3.22 0.67
C THR A 187 10.47 -3.58 0.97
N ALA A 188 10.25 -4.74 1.58
CA ALA A 188 8.94 -5.16 2.08
C ALA A 188 8.79 -4.83 3.56
N THR A 189 7.72 -4.13 3.92
CA THR A 189 7.35 -3.86 5.32
C THR A 189 5.95 -4.39 5.59
N MET A 190 5.81 -5.28 6.56
CA MET A 190 4.50 -5.66 7.08
C MET A 190 3.97 -4.54 7.95
N VAL A 191 2.81 -3.99 7.60
CA VAL A 191 2.11 -3.00 8.42
C VAL A 191 1.02 -3.74 9.19
N PRO A 192 1.17 -3.93 10.52
CA PRO A 192 0.07 -4.38 11.33
C PRO A 192 -0.99 -3.28 11.27
N ASN A 193 -2.20 -3.57 10.76
CA ASN A 193 -3.28 -2.61 10.94
C ASN A 193 -3.48 -2.42 12.43
N GLY A 194 -3.45 -1.16 12.84
CA GLY A 194 -3.47 -0.77 14.24
C GLY A 194 -4.55 -1.54 14.97
N LEU A 195 -4.18 -2.06 16.14
CA LEU A 195 -5.14 -2.41 17.17
C LEU A 195 -6.17 -1.28 17.17
N VAL A 196 -7.43 -1.58 16.83
CA VAL A 196 -8.54 -0.76 17.33
C VAL A 196 -8.18 -0.54 18.80
N PRO A 197 -7.99 0.70 19.28
CA PRO A 197 -7.62 0.90 20.67
C PRO A 197 -8.69 0.17 21.47
N VAL A 198 -8.32 -0.97 22.06
CA VAL A 198 -9.20 -1.69 22.94
C VAL A 198 -9.44 -0.66 24.02
N PRO A 199 -10.67 -0.14 24.19
CA PRO A 199 -10.92 0.80 25.26
C PRO A 199 -10.49 0.05 26.51
N VAL A 200 -9.38 0.50 27.11
CA VAL A 200 -8.90 -0.03 28.38
C VAL A 200 -10.09 0.20 29.31
N PRO A 201 -10.72 -0.86 29.85
CA PRO A 201 -11.78 -0.66 30.82
C PRO A 201 -11.18 0.23 31.90
N GLU A 202 -11.74 1.42 32.10
CA GLU A 202 -11.27 2.31 33.16
C GLU A 202 -11.16 1.47 34.43
N PRO A 203 -10.03 1.56 35.17
CA PRO A 203 -9.84 0.71 36.32
C PRO A 203 -11.03 0.96 37.25
N SER A 204 -11.68 -0.11 37.70
CA SER A 204 -12.93 -0.12 38.49
C SER A 204 -12.90 0.82 39.71
N SER A 205 -11.70 1.28 40.10
CA SER A 205 -11.44 2.40 40.98
C SER A 205 -12.13 3.72 40.59
N ALA A 206 -12.31 4.09 39.32
CA ALA A 206 -12.99 5.34 38.94
C ALA A 206 -14.51 5.29 39.23
N ALA A 207 -15.15 4.16 38.92
CA ALA A 207 -16.54 3.91 39.25
C ALA A 207 -16.77 3.81 40.78
N LEU A 208 -15.83 3.20 41.52
CA LEU A 208 -15.87 3.16 42.98
C LEU A 208 -15.67 4.54 43.61
N PHE A 209 -14.82 5.40 43.03
CA PHE A 209 -14.64 6.78 43.48
C PHE A 209 -15.93 7.61 43.30
N GLY A 210 -16.62 7.44 42.16
CA GLY A 210 -17.91 8.10 41.90
C GLY A 210 -19.01 7.65 42.88
N LEU A 211 -19.08 6.35 43.19
CA LEU A 211 -20.02 5.80 44.17
C LEU A 211 -19.72 6.29 45.60
N ALA A 212 -18.45 6.39 45.99
CA ALA A 212 -18.05 6.89 47.31
C ALA A 212 -18.45 8.37 47.51
N LEU A 213 -18.34 9.21 46.48
CA LEU A 213 -18.75 10.62 46.55
C LEU A 213 -20.28 10.79 46.65
N LEU A 214 -21.05 9.99 45.90
CA LEU A 214 -22.52 9.98 46.02
C LEU A 214 -23.00 9.50 47.39
N GLY A 215 -22.34 8.50 47.98
CA GLY A 215 -22.63 8.03 49.33
C GLY A 215 -22.41 9.10 50.41
N MET A 216 -21.32 9.89 50.30
CA MET A 216 -21.04 10.99 51.23
C MET A 216 -22.00 12.18 51.07
N GLY A 217 -22.46 12.48 49.85
CA GLY A 217 -23.45 13.52 49.60
C GLY A 217 -24.82 13.23 50.23
N LEU A 218 -25.26 11.97 50.21
CA LEU A 218 -26.52 11.55 50.82
C LEU A 218 -26.48 11.53 52.35
N ALA A 219 -25.33 11.20 52.95
CA ALA A 219 -25.16 11.23 54.42
C ALA A 219 -25.26 12.65 55.00
N ARG A 220 -24.93 13.69 54.22
CA ARG A 220 -24.97 15.09 54.66
C ARG A 220 -26.37 15.71 54.64
N ARG A 221 -27.35 15.07 53.98
CA ARG A 221 -28.74 15.58 53.87
C ARG A 221 -29.67 15.06 54.97
N ARG A 222 -29.17 14.22 55.89
CA ARG A 222 -29.91 13.64 57.02
C ARG A 222 -29.46 14.17 58.39
N ARG A 223 -28.64 15.22 58.44
CA ARG A 223 -28.40 16.00 59.66
C ARG A 223 -29.06 17.36 59.53
#